data_AF-A0A848D4B1-F1
#
_entry.id   AF-A0A848D4B1-F1
#
_cell.length_a   1.000
_cell.length_b   1.000
_cell.length_c   1.000
_cell.angle_alpha   90.00
_cell.angle_beta   90.00
_cell.angle_gamma   90.00
#
_symmetry.space_group_name_H-M   'P 1'
#
loop_
_entity.id
_entity.type
_entity.pdbx_description
1 polymer ?
#
loop_
_entity_poly.entity_id
_entity_poly.type
_entity_poly.pdbx_seq_one_letter_code
_entity_poly.pdbx_strand_id
1 'polypeptide(L)'
;MLKSTDARRLSETVRKRATRTCFWAHHSDIQTIRQYIIPSGCTEQTAPRFQLESPSILEGYVSAEISASLIKRTFIRENTSPTTLIMHTANFLPPHGQEMPLSVCAADLAQSPDPRESNAGLDMLDSLLHDFKRKDNHAVAVS
;
A
#
# COMPACT_ATOMS: atom_id res chain seq x y z
N MET A 1 4.16 -22.59 7.12
CA MET A 1 2.95 -21.79 6.81
C MET A 1 3.06 -21.08 5.45
N LEU A 2 4.10 -20.28 5.18
CA LEU A 2 4.28 -19.62 3.86
C LEU A 2 4.66 -20.55 2.70
N LYS A 3 5.31 -21.70 2.97
CA LYS A 3 5.79 -22.65 1.93
C LYS A 3 4.66 -23.26 1.10
N SER A 4 3.46 -23.38 1.66
CA SER A 4 2.28 -24.00 1.03
C SER A 4 1.15 -23.03 0.73
N THR A 5 1.38 -21.72 0.87
CA THR A 5 0.37 -20.68 0.59
C THR A 5 0.55 -20.15 -0.83
N ASP A 6 -0.55 -19.65 -1.40
CA ASP A 6 -0.60 -18.88 -2.65
C ASP A 6 -0.93 -17.40 -2.36
N ALA A 7 -0.76 -16.52 -3.35
CA ALA A 7 -0.99 -15.09 -3.19
C ALA A 7 -2.40 -14.74 -2.69
N ARG A 8 -3.43 -15.41 -3.21
CA ARG A 8 -4.83 -15.14 -2.86
C ARG A 8 -5.11 -15.49 -1.40
N ARG A 9 -4.66 -16.66 -0.96
CA ARG A 9 -4.81 -17.09 0.43
C ARG A 9 -4.01 -16.19 1.38
N LEU A 10 -2.82 -15.76 0.97
CA LEU A 10 -2.01 -14.83 1.74
C LEU A 10 -2.71 -13.48 1.88
N SER A 11 -3.19 -12.89 0.78
CA SER A 11 -3.86 -11.58 0.79
C SER A 11 -5.12 -11.62 1.66
N GLU A 12 -5.92 -12.69 1.58
CA GLU A 12 -7.09 -12.88 2.44
C GLU A 12 -6.74 -13.01 3.92
N THR A 13 -5.60 -13.63 4.24
CA THR A 13 -5.15 -13.80 5.63
C THR A 13 -4.75 -12.46 6.24
N VAL A 14 -4.16 -11.56 5.46
CA VAL A 14 -3.66 -10.25 5.91
C VAL A 14 -4.60 -9.09 5.57
N ARG A 15 -5.80 -9.39 5.07
CA ARG A 15 -6.78 -8.38 4.66
C ARG A 15 -7.13 -7.43 5.80
N LYS A 16 -7.57 -6.22 5.44
CA LYS A 16 -7.97 -5.17 6.40
C LYS A 16 -6.87 -4.79 7.39
N ARG A 17 -5.61 -5.03 7.03
CA ARG A 17 -4.43 -4.53 7.76
C ARG A 17 -4.47 -3.01 7.93
N ALA A 18 -4.93 -2.31 6.89
CA ALA A 18 -5.08 -0.87 6.89
C ALA A 18 -6.52 -0.46 6.56
N THR A 19 -6.97 0.64 7.16
CA THR A 19 -8.26 1.25 6.83
C THR A 19 -8.05 2.28 5.73
N ARG A 20 -8.61 2.00 4.54
CA ARG A 20 -8.56 2.89 3.38
C ARG A 20 -9.69 3.93 3.46
N THR A 21 -9.33 5.21 3.43
CA THR A 21 -10.29 6.31 3.49
C THR A 21 -10.01 7.32 2.36
N CYS A 22 -11.06 7.73 1.66
CA CYS A 22 -10.98 8.66 0.53
C CYS A 22 -11.28 10.09 0.98
N PHE A 23 -10.47 11.03 0.52
CA PHE A 23 -10.60 12.45 0.82
C PHE A 23 -10.50 13.31 -0.45
N TRP A 24 -11.18 14.45 -0.40
CA TRP A 24 -10.82 15.61 -1.19
C TRP A 24 -9.92 16.52 -0.36
N ALA A 25 -8.82 16.96 -0.95
CA ALA A 25 -7.89 17.93 -0.39
C ALA A 25 -7.52 18.96 -1.47
N HIS A 26 -7.37 20.22 -1.08
CA HIS A 26 -6.85 21.26 -1.96
C HIS A 26 -5.38 20.99 -2.32
N HIS A 27 -4.91 21.49 -3.47
CA HIS A 27 -3.54 21.22 -3.95
C HIS A 27 -2.45 21.64 -2.95
N SER A 28 -2.64 22.76 -2.25
CA SER A 28 -1.70 23.21 -1.20
C SER A 28 -1.62 22.23 -0.02
N ASP A 29 -2.76 21.64 0.37
CA ASP A 29 -2.82 20.65 1.44
C ASP A 29 -2.17 19.35 0.98
N ILE A 30 -2.34 18.93 -0.28
CA ILE A 30 -1.67 17.75 -0.85
C ILE A 30 -0.15 17.85 -0.71
N GLN A 31 0.44 19.01 -1.01
CA GLN A 31 1.90 19.19 -0.87
C GLN A 31 2.37 19.08 0.58
N THR A 32 1.58 19.62 1.51
CA THR A 32 1.86 19.52 2.94
C THR A 32 1.75 18.06 3.41
N ILE A 33 0.65 17.39 3.03
CA ILE A 33 0.33 16.02 3.41
C ILE A 33 1.37 15.04 2.88
N ARG A 34 1.88 15.23 1.66
CA ARG A 34 2.90 14.37 1.04
C ARG A 34 4.12 14.14 1.93
N GLN A 35 4.48 15.10 2.78
CA GLN A 35 5.63 14.99 3.69
C GLN A 35 5.41 14.01 4.85
N TYR A 36 4.16 13.63 5.11
CA TYR A 36 3.77 12.77 6.24
C TYR A 36 3.30 11.38 5.81
N ILE A 37 3.17 11.13 4.50
CA ILE A 37 2.63 9.90 3.95
C ILE A 37 3.76 9.06 3.38
N ILE A 38 3.73 7.75 3.67
CA ILE A 38 4.57 6.77 2.98
C ILE A 38 3.83 6.33 1.71
N PRO A 39 4.39 6.50 0.50
CA PRO A 39 3.69 6.18 -0.75
C PRO A 39 3.16 4.74 -0.80
N SER A 40 1.94 4.58 -1.34
CA SER A 40 1.32 3.27 -1.59
C SER A 40 1.90 2.57 -2.83
N GLY A 41 1.42 1.34 -3.09
CA GLY A 41 1.69 0.62 -4.33
C GLY A 41 1.20 1.32 -5.61
N CYS A 42 0.22 2.23 -5.51
CA CYS A 42 -0.33 2.98 -6.65
C CYS A 42 0.32 4.35 -6.85
N THR A 43 1.31 4.75 -6.05
CA THR A 43 1.72 6.16 -5.98
C THR A 43 3.19 6.36 -6.32
N GLU A 44 3.45 7.41 -7.12
CA GLU A 44 4.78 7.90 -7.46
C GLU A 44 5.68 6.77 -8.01
N GLN A 45 6.90 6.63 -7.46
CA GLN A 45 7.91 5.69 -7.93
C GLN A 45 7.58 4.23 -7.60
N THR A 46 6.58 3.99 -6.73
CA THR A 46 6.16 2.64 -6.38
C THR A 46 5.27 2.03 -7.45
N ALA A 47 4.42 2.82 -8.12
CA ALA A 47 3.47 2.33 -9.13
C ALA A 47 4.12 1.56 -10.29
N PRO A 48 5.24 2.03 -10.89
CA PRO A 48 5.93 1.27 -11.93
C PRO A 48 6.43 -0.10 -11.49
N ARG A 49 6.71 -0.31 -10.19
CA ARG A 49 7.11 -1.62 -9.65
C ARG A 49 5.98 -2.64 -9.73
N PHE A 50 4.74 -2.17 -9.77
CA PHE A 50 3.53 -2.96 -9.97
C PHE A 50 3.00 -2.89 -11.41
N GLN A 51 3.75 -2.28 -12.33
CA GLN A 51 3.31 -2.05 -13.72
C GLN A 51 2.01 -1.21 -13.81
N LEU A 52 1.80 -0.35 -12.81
CA LEU A 52 0.68 0.58 -12.75
C LEU A 52 1.13 1.99 -13.14
N GLU A 53 0.22 2.76 -13.74
CA GLU A 53 0.41 4.20 -13.90
C GLU A 53 0.09 4.90 -12.58
N SER A 54 0.96 5.82 -12.15
CA SER A 54 0.66 6.64 -10.98
C SER A 54 -0.44 7.63 -11.33
N PRO A 55 -1.63 7.56 -10.71
CA PRO A 55 -2.65 8.58 -10.90
C PRO A 55 -2.21 9.91 -10.28
N SER A 56 -2.93 10.98 -10.59
CA SER A 56 -2.75 12.30 -9.95
C SER A 56 -3.18 12.34 -8.47
N ILE A 57 -3.74 11.25 -7.97
CA ILE A 57 -4.19 11.07 -6.59
C ILE A 57 -2.97 10.76 -5.71
N LEU A 58 -2.87 11.46 -4.58
CA LEU A 58 -1.90 11.09 -3.54
C LEU A 58 -2.47 9.93 -2.73
N GLU A 59 -1.84 8.76 -2.77
CA GLU A 59 -2.27 7.60 -1.98
C GLU A 59 -1.11 7.03 -1.16
N GLY A 60 -1.36 6.75 0.12
CA GLY A 60 -0.32 6.16 0.96
C GLY A 60 -0.70 5.93 2.40
N TYR A 61 0.29 5.48 3.16
CA TYR A 61 0.14 5.01 4.52
C TYR A 61 0.43 6.09 5.54
N VAL A 62 -0.39 6.09 6.60
CA VAL A 62 -0.26 6.99 7.75
C VAL A 62 -0.64 6.25 9.03
N SER A 63 -0.15 6.76 10.17
CA SER A 63 -0.63 6.29 11.47
C SER A 63 -1.96 6.97 11.80
N ALA A 64 -2.73 6.38 12.72
CA ALA A 64 -3.98 6.99 13.17
C ALA A 64 -3.76 8.38 13.80
N GLU A 65 -2.66 8.56 14.53
CA GLU A 65 -2.28 9.85 15.11
C GLU A 65 -1.99 10.91 14.04
N ILE A 66 -1.19 10.56 13.04
CA ILE A 66 -0.86 11.48 11.94
C ILE A 66 -2.10 11.78 11.10
N SER A 67 -2.92 10.78 10.78
CA SER A 67 -4.19 10.98 10.08
C SER A 67 -5.08 11.98 10.82
N ALA A 68 -5.30 11.77 12.13
CA ALA A 68 -6.10 12.68 12.96
C ALA A 68 -5.49 14.09 13.04
N SER A 69 -4.16 14.20 13.09
CA SER A 69 -3.45 15.50 13.07
C SER A 69 -3.66 16.23 11.75
N LEU A 70 -3.54 15.53 10.61
CA LEU A 70 -3.76 16.10 9.28
C LEU A 70 -5.20 16.57 9.11
N ILE A 71 -6.19 15.75 9.51
CA ILE A 71 -7.62 16.12 9.45
C ILE A 71 -7.89 17.41 10.24
N LYS A 72 -7.23 17.60 11.39
CA LYS A 72 -7.41 18.80 12.21
C LYS A 72 -6.70 20.05 11.67
N ARG A 73 -5.59 19.87 10.95
CA ARG A 73 -4.69 20.97 10.53
C ARG A 73 -4.88 21.41 9.09
N THR A 74 -5.62 20.64 8.30
CA THR A 74 -5.81 20.88 6.85
C THR A 74 -7.29 20.90 6.50
N PHE A 75 -7.64 21.43 5.34
CA PHE A 75 -9.03 21.48 4.88
C PHE A 75 -9.36 20.26 4.00
N ILE A 76 -9.20 19.06 4.56
CA ILE A 76 -9.59 17.82 3.89
C ILE A 76 -11.03 17.43 4.21
N ARG A 77 -11.74 16.89 3.21
CA ARG A 77 -13.13 16.46 3.30
C ARG A 77 -13.23 14.98 2.95
N GLU A 78 -13.73 14.19 3.88
CA GLU A 78 -13.94 12.76 3.65
C GLU A 78 -15.07 12.52 2.64
N ASN A 79 -14.96 11.44 1.86
CA ASN A 79 -16.00 10.93 0.95
C ASN A 79 -16.57 11.99 -0.03
N THR A 80 -15.74 12.96 -0.40
CA THR A 80 -16.09 14.03 -1.34
C THR A 80 -15.50 13.76 -2.72
N SER A 81 -16.27 14.00 -3.78
CA SER A 81 -15.82 13.89 -5.17
C SER A 81 -15.33 15.25 -5.70
N PRO A 82 -14.21 15.31 -6.43
CA PRO A 82 -13.32 14.20 -6.79
C PRO A 82 -12.45 13.75 -5.61
N THR A 83 -12.03 12.49 -5.59
CA THR A 83 -11.00 12.04 -4.63
C THR A 83 -9.63 12.52 -5.11
N THR A 84 -8.91 13.23 -4.25
CA THR A 84 -7.53 13.69 -4.53
C THR A 84 -6.51 13.10 -3.56
N LEU A 85 -6.97 12.48 -2.47
CA LEU A 85 -6.16 11.89 -1.42
C LEU A 85 -6.78 10.59 -0.92
N ILE A 86 -5.96 9.57 -0.74
CA ILE A 86 -6.38 8.29 -0.14
C ILE A 86 -5.39 7.94 0.96
N MET A 87 -5.89 7.80 2.19
CA MET A 87 -5.07 7.42 3.33
C MET A 87 -5.36 5.97 3.73
N HIS A 88 -4.30 5.17 3.81
CA HIS A 88 -4.27 3.85 4.43
C HIS A 88 -3.81 4.00 5.88
N THR A 89 -4.76 4.05 6.81
CA THR A 89 -4.42 4.11 8.24
C THR A 89 -4.00 2.73 8.71
N ALA A 90 -2.74 2.58 9.14
CA ALA A 90 -2.16 1.29 9.52
C ALA A 90 -1.41 1.38 10.86
N ASN A 91 -1.39 0.27 11.60
CA ASN A 91 -0.71 0.16 12.90
C ASN A 91 0.80 -0.08 12.77
N PHE A 92 1.23 -0.69 11.66
CA PHE A 92 2.62 -1.05 11.42
C PHE A 92 3.13 -0.30 10.18
N LEU A 93 3.92 0.73 10.46
CA LEU A 93 4.61 1.53 9.45
C LEU A 93 6.11 1.31 9.60
N PRO A 94 6.87 1.36 8.49
CA PRO A 94 8.31 1.38 8.55
C PRO A 94 8.80 2.65 9.29
N PRO A 95 10.06 2.66 9.77
CA PRO A 95 10.68 3.86 10.31
C PRO A 95 10.61 5.03 9.33
N HIS A 96 10.62 6.25 9.87
CA HIS A 96 10.53 7.47 9.07
C HIS A 96 11.60 7.51 7.96
N GLY A 97 11.17 7.84 6.74
CA GLY A 97 12.03 7.91 5.56
C GLY A 97 12.29 6.57 4.86
N GLN A 98 11.74 5.46 5.34
CA GLN A 98 11.77 4.19 4.63
C GLN A 98 10.48 3.92 3.85
N GLU A 99 10.63 3.21 2.73
CA GLU A 99 9.51 2.75 1.92
C GLU A 99 8.71 1.66 2.65
N MET A 100 7.41 1.59 2.33
CA MET A 100 6.62 0.44 2.72
C MET A 100 7.14 -0.82 2.00
N PRO A 101 7.28 -1.97 2.66
CA PRO A 101 7.73 -3.19 1.99
C PRO A 101 6.82 -3.57 0.82
N LEU A 102 7.42 -3.99 -0.29
CA LEU A 102 6.68 -4.38 -1.50
C LEU A 102 5.61 -5.42 -1.24
N SER A 103 5.88 -6.41 -0.38
CA SER A 103 4.90 -7.44 -0.02
C SER A 103 3.66 -6.86 0.68
N VAL A 104 3.83 -5.79 1.46
CA VAL A 104 2.72 -5.08 2.11
C VAL A 104 1.92 -4.29 1.07
N CYS A 105 2.60 -3.51 0.22
CA CYS A 105 1.95 -2.81 -0.89
C CYS A 105 1.16 -3.78 -1.79
N ALA A 106 1.74 -4.94 -2.12
CA ALA A 106 1.12 -5.97 -2.93
C ALA A 106 -0.13 -6.58 -2.26
N ALA A 107 -0.07 -6.82 -0.96
CA ALA A 107 -1.21 -7.33 -0.20
C ALA A 107 -2.37 -6.34 -0.11
N ASP A 108 -2.06 -5.04 0.08
CA ASP A 108 -3.09 -4.01 0.11
C ASP A 108 -3.68 -3.76 -1.29
N LEU A 109 -2.85 -3.76 -2.34
CA LEU A 109 -3.28 -3.70 -3.75
C LEU A 109 -4.22 -4.86 -4.10
N ALA A 110 -3.89 -6.08 -3.68
CA ALA A 110 -4.71 -7.29 -3.92
C ALA A 110 -6.13 -7.20 -3.34
N GLN A 111 -6.38 -6.26 -2.42
CA GLN A 111 -7.68 -5.99 -1.81
C GLN A 111 -8.38 -4.76 -2.41
N SER A 112 -7.78 -4.12 -3.42
CA SER A 112 -8.36 -3.00 -4.13
C SER A 112 -9.64 -3.40 -4.88
N PRO A 113 -10.67 -2.54 -4.91
CA PRO A 113 -11.84 -2.75 -5.76
C PRO A 113 -11.55 -2.58 -7.26
N ASP A 114 -10.43 -1.96 -7.66
CA ASP A 114 -10.03 -1.90 -9.08
C ASP A 114 -9.41 -3.25 -9.50
N PRO A 115 -9.94 -3.94 -10.52
CA PRO A 115 -9.38 -5.20 -11.01
C PRO A 115 -7.92 -5.11 -11.44
N ARG A 116 -7.46 -3.96 -11.95
CA ARG A 116 -6.07 -3.77 -12.40
C ARG A 116 -5.13 -3.74 -11.22
N GLU A 117 -5.48 -2.97 -10.18
CA GLU A 117 -4.71 -2.88 -8.94
C GLU A 117 -4.69 -4.22 -8.20
N SER A 118 -5.85 -4.89 -8.07
CA SER A 118 -5.93 -6.17 -7.39
C SER A 118 -5.17 -7.29 -8.09
N ASN A 119 -5.22 -7.35 -9.43
CA ASN A 119 -4.40 -8.29 -10.19
C ASN A 119 -2.90 -7.98 -10.04
N ALA A 120 -2.48 -6.71 -10.16
CA ALA A 120 -1.08 -6.33 -9.97
C ALA A 120 -0.54 -6.70 -8.57
N GLY A 121 -1.38 -6.54 -7.54
CA GLY A 121 -1.06 -6.97 -6.18
C GLY A 121 -0.88 -8.48 -6.06
N LEU A 122 -1.79 -9.28 -6.65
CA LEU A 122 -1.71 -10.74 -6.65
C LEU A 122 -0.48 -11.25 -7.42
N ASP A 123 -0.21 -10.70 -8.60
CA ASP A 123 0.94 -11.08 -9.43
C ASP A 123 2.27 -10.82 -8.71
N MET A 124 2.39 -9.67 -8.04
CA MET A 124 3.56 -9.35 -7.23
C MET A 124 3.69 -10.31 -6.04
N LEU A 125 2.60 -10.60 -5.32
CA LEU A 125 2.63 -11.57 -4.21
C LEU A 125 3.07 -12.96 -4.67
N ASP A 126 2.58 -13.42 -5.82
CA ASP A 126 2.97 -14.72 -6.37
C ASP A 126 4.46 -14.75 -6.75
N SER A 127 4.97 -13.67 -7.36
CA SER A 127 6.40 -13.50 -7.65
C SER A 127 7.25 -13.57 -6.38
N LEU A 128 6.88 -12.80 -5.33
CA LEU A 128 7.58 -12.77 -4.05
C LEU A 128 7.54 -14.12 -3.33
N LEU A 129 6.41 -14.82 -3.38
CA LEU A 129 6.27 -16.16 -2.80
C LEU A 129 7.12 -17.19 -3.54
N HIS A 130 7.16 -17.13 -4.86
CA HIS A 130 8.01 -18.00 -5.68
C HIS A 130 9.49 -17.79 -5.33
N ASP A 131 9.92 -16.53 -5.22
CA ASP A 131 11.29 -16.17 -4.82
C ASP A 131 11.64 -16.65 -3.41
N PHE A 132 10.72 -16.49 -2.46
CA PHE A 132 10.88 -17.01 -1.10
C PHE A 132 11.08 -18.53 -1.10
N LYS A 133 10.21 -19.27 -1.80
CA LYS A 133 10.26 -20.74 -1.89
C LYS A 133 11.56 -21.21 -2.56
N ARG A 134 12.01 -20.54 -3.61
CA ARG A 134 13.27 -20.85 -4.30
C ARG A 134 14.48 -20.67 -3.38
N LYS A 135 14.57 -19.54 -2.68
CA LYS A 135 15.68 -19.26 -1.75
C LYS A 135 15.72 -20.24 -0.58
N ASP A 136 14.56 -20.58 -0.04
CA ASP A 136 14.44 -21.56 1.05
C ASP A 136 14.92 -22.95 0.60
N ASN A 137 14.51 -23.41 -0.60
CA ASN A 137 14.97 -24.68 -1.16
C ASN A 137 16.49 -24.71 -1.39
N HIS A 138 17.11 -23.58 -1.78
CA HIS A 138 18.57 -23.49 -1.92
C HIS A 138 19.30 -23.50 -0.57
N ALA A 139 18.73 -22.90 0.48
CA ALA A 139 19.32 -22.97 1.82
C ALA A 139 19.34 -24.40 2.38
N VAL A 140 18.30 -25.19 2.09
CA VAL A 140 18.22 -26.60 2.51
C VAL A 140 19.16 -27.50 1.71
N ALA A 141 19.44 -27.20 0.43
CA ALA A 141 20.32 -28.01 -0.41
C ALA A 141 21.83 -27.79 -0.16
N VAL A 142 22.19 -26.73 0.57
CA VAL A 142 23.59 -26.33 0.86
C VAL A 142 23.94 -26.57 2.35
N SER A 143 23.01 -27.15 3.12
CA SER A 143 23.20 -27.56 4.52
C SER A 143 23.30 -29.08 4.64
#